data_AF-A0AB38F6D4-F1
#
_entry.id   AF-A0AB38F6D4-F1
#
_cell.length_a   1.000
_cell.length_b   1.000
_cell.length_c   1.000
_cell.angle_alpha   90.00
_cell.angle_beta   90.00
_cell.angle_gamma   90.00
#
_symmetry.space_group_name_H-M   'P 1'
#
loop_
_entity.id
_entity.type
_entity.pdbx_description
1 polymer ?
#
loop_
_entity_poly.entity_id
_entity_poly.type
_entity_poly.pdbx_seq_one_letter_code
_entity_poly.pdbx_strand_id
1 'polypeptide(L)' 'MRAAGEIRAGVDAPRTASAFIAGIQGGVQVLRSTGSVEDLEAVLDTLIDYLRGPGSTGAAC' A
#
# COMPACT_ATOMS: atom_id res chain seq x y z
N MET A 1 8.79 0.40 -10.98
CA MET A 1 7.55 1.01 -10.43
C MET A 1 6.84 1.96 -11.40
N ARG A 2 6.80 3.30 -11.23
CA ARG A 2 5.98 4.19 -12.10
C ARG A 2 6.44 4.21 -13.56
N ALA A 3 7.72 4.50 -13.80
CA ALA A 3 8.29 4.58 -15.15
C ALA A 3 8.25 3.22 -15.88
N ALA A 4 8.12 2.12 -15.14
CA ALA A 4 7.98 0.77 -15.65
C ALA A 4 6.51 0.32 -15.83
N GLY A 5 5.52 1.20 -15.57
CA GLY A 5 4.09 0.89 -15.75
C GLY A 5 3.49 -0.03 -14.67
N GLU A 6 4.24 -0.35 -13.61
CA GLU A 6 3.79 -1.19 -12.50
C GLU A 6 2.82 -0.47 -11.55
N ILE A 7 2.69 0.86 -11.70
CA ILE A 7 1.78 1.68 -10.90
C ILE A 7 0.58 2.08 -11.75
N ARG A 8 -0.63 1.96 -11.20
CA ARG A 8 -1.90 2.38 -11.82
C ARG A 8 -1.80 3.78 -12.44
N ALA A 9 -2.33 3.92 -13.66
CA ALA A 9 -2.55 5.24 -14.28
C ALA A 9 -3.61 6.02 -13.47
N GLY A 10 -3.30 7.27 -13.11
CA GLY A 10 -4.20 8.13 -12.32
C GLY A 10 -3.93 8.18 -10.82
N VAL A 11 -2.87 7.53 -10.32
CA VAL A 11 -2.44 7.73 -8.92
C VAL A 11 -1.94 9.16 -8.72
N ASP A 12 -2.65 9.92 -7.89
CA ASP A 12 -2.17 11.16 -7.27
C ASP A 12 -1.09 10.81 -6.24
N ALA A 13 0.19 11.03 -6.57
CA ALA A 13 1.32 10.61 -5.74
C ALA A 13 1.31 11.27 -4.36
N PRO A 14 1.25 12.61 -4.25
CA PRO A 14 1.21 13.29 -2.96
C PRO A 14 0.07 12.81 -2.06
N ARG A 15 -1.15 12.72 -2.61
CA ARG A 15 -2.32 12.28 -1.83
C ARG A 15 -2.19 10.83 -1.38
N THR A 16 -1.73 9.96 -2.27
CA THR A 16 -1.55 8.54 -1.97
C THR A 16 -0.46 8.33 -0.93
N ALA A 17 0.65 9.06 -1.01
CA ALA A 17 1.71 9.02 0.00
C ALA A 17 1.20 9.45 1.39
N SER A 18 0.39 10.51 1.45
CA SER A 18 -0.24 10.94 2.71
C SER A 18 -1.17 9.86 3.29
N ALA A 19 -1.97 9.20 2.45
CA ALA A 19 -2.82 8.09 2.86
C ALA A 19 -2.01 6.90 3.39
N PHE A 20 -0.87 6.58 2.76
CA PHE A 20 0.03 5.53 3.21
C PHE A 20 0.59 5.82 4.60
N ILE A 21 1.09 7.05 4.81
CA ILE A 21 1.60 7.47 6.11
C ILE A 21 0.50 7.33 7.17
N ALA A 22 -0.70 7.85 6.91
CA ALA A 22 -1.81 7.77 7.85
C ALA A 22 -2.22 6.32 8.16
N GLY A 23 -2.31 5.46 7.15
CA GLY A 23 -2.63 4.04 7.31
C GLY A 23 -1.60 3.30 8.16
N ILE A 24 -0.31 3.49 7.87
CA ILE A 24 0.78 2.88 8.64
C ILE A 24 0.77 3.38 10.09
N GLN A 25 0.57 4.69 10.32
CA GLN A 25 0.48 5.22 11.67
C GLN A 25 -0.71 4.64 12.44
N GLY A 26 -1.85 4.45 11.79
CA GLY A 26 -3.02 3.78 12.36
C GLY A 26 -2.74 2.31 12.69
N GLY A 27 -2.16 1.55 11.75
CA GLY A 27 -1.81 0.14 11.96
C GLY A 27 -0.80 -0.06 13.08
N VAL A 28 0.23 0.79 13.17
CA VAL A 28 1.19 0.77 14.29
C VAL A 28 0.50 1.07 15.62
N GLN A 29 -0.47 1.99 15.64
CA GLN A 29 -1.24 2.28 16.85
C GLN A 29 -2.05 1.06 17.31
N VAL A 30 -2.70 0.35 16.38
CA VAL A 30 -3.44 -0.88 16.69
C VAL A 30 -2.49 -1.97 17.20
N LEU A 31 -1.36 -2.21 16.50
CA LEU A 31 -0.32 -3.14 16.94
C LEU A 31 0.14 -2.86 18.37
N ARG A 32 0.41 -1.59 18.72
CA ARG A 32 0.83 -1.25 20.10
C ARG A 32 -0.26 -1.51 21.14
N SER A 33 -1.53 -1.46 20.75
CA SER A 33 -2.67 -1.68 21.65
C SER A 33 -3.04 -3.15 21.82
N THR A 34 -2.87 -3.97 20.77
CA THR A 34 -3.30 -5.38 20.75
C THR A 34 -2.14 -6.36 20.87
N GLY A 35 -0.92 -5.93 20.51
CA GLY A 35 0.25 -6.78 20.34
C GLY A 35 0.25 -7.61 19.05
N SER A 36 -0.79 -7.50 18.21
CA SER A 36 -0.89 -8.22 16.93
C SER A 36 -0.47 -7.36 15.75
N VAL A 37 0.26 -7.95 14.80
CA VAL A 37 0.74 -7.26 13.58
C VAL A 37 -0.24 -7.37 12.41
N GLU A 38 -1.26 -8.23 12.53
CA GLU A 38 -2.19 -8.57 11.44
C GLU A 38 -2.88 -7.33 10.83
N ASP A 39 -3.29 -6.37 11.65
CA ASP A 39 -3.93 -5.14 11.16
C ASP A 39 -2.96 -4.25 10.36
N LEU A 40 -1.68 -4.22 10.75
CA LEU A 40 -0.66 -3.48 10.01
C LEU A 40 -0.34 -4.17 8.67
N GLU A 41 -0.27 -5.51 8.66
CA GLU A 41 -0.10 -6.30 7.44
C GLU A 41 -1.27 -6.07 6.48
N ALA A 42 -2.50 -6.16 6.97
CA ALA A 42 -3.71 -5.93 6.17
C ALA A 42 -3.73 -4.53 5.53
N VAL A 43 -3.30 -3.50 6.27
CA VAL A 43 -3.16 -2.14 5.72
C VAL A 43 -2.11 -2.10 4.61
N LEU A 44 -0.92 -2.68 4.83
CA LEU A 44 0.16 -2.66 3.83
C LEU A 44 -0.24 -3.38 2.55
N ASP A 45 -0.85 -4.56 2.67
CA ASP A 45 -1.34 -5.34 1.53
C ASP A 45 -2.37 -4.54 0.72
N THR A 46 -3.36 -3.95 1.40
CA THR A 46 -4.39 -3.12 0.77
C THR A 46 -3.78 -1.92 0.03
N LEU A 47 -2.80 -1.25 0.65
CA LEU A 47 -2.15 -0.08 0.08
C LEU A 47 -1.29 -0.44 -1.14
N ILE A 48 -0.55 -1.55 -1.09
CA ILE A 48 0.26 -2.04 -2.20
C ILE A 48 -0.63 -2.48 -3.37
N ASP A 49 -1.72 -3.20 -3.09
CA ASP A 49 -2.70 -3.60 -4.10
C ASP A 49 -3.36 -2.39 -4.77
N TYR A 50 -3.63 -1.32 -4.02
CA TYR A 50 -4.14 -0.08 -4.59
C TYR A 50 -3.18 0.55 -5.62
N LEU A 51 -1.86 0.40 -5.41
CA LEU A 51 -0.84 0.95 -6.30
C LEU A 51 -0.67 0.14 -7.58
N ARG A 52 -0.91 -1.17 -7.55
CA ARG A 52 -0.62 -2.08 -8.67
C ARG A 52 -1.35 -1.65 -9.96
N GLY A 53 -0.56 -1.46 -11.01
CA GLY A 53 -1.01 -1.15 -12.37
C GLY A 53 -0.79 -2.31 -13.33
N PRO A 54 -1.24 -2.20 -14.58
CA PRO A 54 -1.22 -3.30 -15.55
C PRO A 54 0.19 -3.89 -15.81
N GLY A 55 1.26 -3.09 -15.65
CA GLY A 55 2.65 -3.55 -15.76
C GLY A 55 3.17 -4.35 -14.57
N SER A 56 2.42 -4.48 -13.46
CA SER A 56 2.83 -5.30 -12.31
C SER A 56 2.59 -6.79 -12.52
N THR A 57 2.01 -7.18 -13.67
CA THR A 57 1.63 -8.57 -14.00
C THR A 57 2.83 -9.50 -14.30
N GLY A 58 4.07 -8.98 -14.30
CA GLY A 58 5.29 -9.76 -14.60
C GLY A 58 5.72 -10.82 -13.59
N ALA A 59 4.88 -11.23 -12.63
CA ALA A 59 5.19 -12.30 -11.66
C ALA A 59 4.30 -13.55 -11.78
N ALA A 60 3.36 -13.57 -12.74
CA ALA A 60 2.50 -14.73 -12.97
C ALA A 60 2.32 -14.98 -14.47
N CYS A 61 3.37 -15.48 -15.12
CA CYS A 61 3.35 -16.37 -16.30
C CYS A 61 4.77 -16.87 -16.55
#